data_AF-A0AA35WKL3-F1
#
_entry.id   AF-A0AA35WKL3-F1
#
_cell.length_a   1.000
_cell.length_b   1.000
_cell.length_c   1.000
_cell.angle_alpha   90.00
_cell.angle_beta   90.00
_cell.angle_gamma   90.00
#
_symmetry.space_group_name_H-M   'P 1'
#
loop_
_entity.id
_entity.type
_entity.pdbx_description
1 polymer ?
#
loop_
_entity_poly.entity_id
_entity_poly.type
_entity_poly.pdbx_seq_one_letter_code
_entity_poly.pdbx_strand_id
1 'polypeptide(L)' 'MLSSHPLLVEANLDKGTYSHGEPIKVNISIANRSSKTVKKIRVQVRQFASICLFAQSEYKCVVAQVDS' A
#
# COMPACT_ATOMS: atom_id res chain seq x y z
N MET A 1 16.89 18.81 8.53
CA MET A 1 16.44 18.47 9.90
C MET A 1 15.22 17.54 9.85
N LEU A 2 15.12 16.65 10.84
CA LEU A 2 13.95 15.79 11.08
C LEU A 2 12.93 16.57 11.91
N SER A 3 11.63 16.31 11.70
CA SER A 3 10.55 16.92 12.49
C SER A 3 10.45 16.25 13.86
N SER A 4 10.23 17.01 14.92
CA SER A 4 9.93 16.48 16.26
C SER A 4 8.51 15.92 16.38
N HIS A 5 7.59 16.42 15.55
CA HIS A 5 6.19 15.97 15.52
C HIS A 5 5.98 14.88 14.45
N PRO A 6 5.09 13.90 14.71
CA PRO A 6 4.90 12.74 13.85
C PRO A 6 4.05 13.04 12.60
N LEU A 7 4.20 12.16 11.60
CA LEU A 7 3.25 11.98 10.50
C LEU A 7 2.57 10.62 10.72
N LEU A 8 1.27 10.64 11.00
CA LEU A 8 0.48 9.42 11.20
C LEU A 8 -0.28 9.10 9.91
N VAL A 9 -0.24 7.83 9.52
CA VAL A 9 -0.93 7.31 8.34
C VAL A 9 -1.71 6.06 8.75
N GLU A 10 -2.99 6.06 8.47
CA GLU A 10 -3.88 4.92 8.64
C GLU A 10 -4.50 4.57 7.29
N ALA A 11 -4.58 3.28 6.98
CA ALA A 11 -5.20 2.81 5.75
C ALA A 11 -6.04 1.57 6.02
N ASN A 12 -7.25 1.55 5.45
CA ASN A 12 -8.19 0.45 5.61
C ASN A 12 -8.83 0.09 4.27
N LEU A 13 -9.17 -1.19 4.13
CA LEU A 13 -9.93 -1.73 3.00
C LEU A 13 -11.41 -1.80 3.36
N ASP A 14 -12.28 -1.67 2.37
CA ASP A 14 -13.73 -1.78 2.58
C ASP A 14 -14.19 -3.22 2.83
N LYS A 15 -13.43 -4.22 2.40
CA LYS A 15 -13.76 -5.65 2.53
C LYS A 15 -12.52 -6.51 2.83
N GLY A 16 -12.75 -7.69 3.41
CA GLY A 16 -11.70 -8.68 3.66
C GLY A 16 -11.41 -9.62 2.48
N THR A 17 -12.28 -9.68 1.48
CA THR A 17 -12.14 -10.56 0.30
C THR A 17 -12.76 -9.88 -0.91
N TYR A 18 -12.11 -10.01 -2.06
CA TYR A 18 -12.52 -9.40 -3.33
C TYR A 18 -12.56 -10.47 -4.42
N SER A 19 -13.48 -10.30 -5.37
CA SER A 19 -13.51 -11.11 -6.59
C SER A 19 -12.73 -10.46 -7.73
N HIS A 20 -12.36 -11.25 -8.75
CA HIS A 20 -11.71 -10.70 -9.94
C HIS A 20 -12.61 -9.67 -10.64
N GLY A 21 -12.02 -8.54 -11.01
CA GLY A 21 -12.72 -7.42 -11.66
C GLY A 21 -13.45 -6.49 -10.69
N GLU A 22 -13.53 -6.84 -9.40
CA GLU A 22 -14.13 -5.96 -8.40
C GLU A 22 -13.18 -4.80 -8.04
N PRO A 23 -13.67 -3.55 -7.98
CA PRO A 23 -12.86 -2.41 -7.57
C PRO A 23 -12.53 -2.49 -6.07
N ILE A 24 -11.26 -2.27 -5.74
CA ILE A 24 -10.78 -2.22 -4.35
C ILE A 24 -10.82 -0.77 -3.87
N LYS A 25 -11.58 -0.49 -2.80
CA LYS A 25 -11.62 0.84 -2.19
C LYS A 25 -10.63 0.90 -1.04
N VAL A 26 -9.69 1.84 -1.13
CA VAL A 26 -8.68 2.08 -0.10
C VAL A 26 -8.99 3.41 0.57
N ASN A 27 -9.33 3.38 1.86
CA ASN A 27 -9.47 4.59 2.66
C ASN A 27 -8.12 4.93 3.29
N ILE A 28 -7.65 6.16 3.13
CA ILE A 28 -6.36 6.64 3.64
C ILE A 28 -6.61 7.89 4.48
N SER A 29 -6.24 7.85 5.75
CA SER A 29 -6.27 8.98 6.67
C SER A 29 -4.84 9.39 7.00
N ILE A 30 -4.52 10.67 6.79
CA ILE A 30 -3.18 11.22 7.05
C ILE A 30 -3.31 12.37 8.06
N ALA A 31 -2.76 12.16 9.25
CA ALA A 31 -2.61 13.22 10.26
C ALA A 31 -1.15 13.69 10.27
N ASN A 32 -0.84 14.68 9.43
CA ASN A 32 0.48 15.29 9.36
C ASN A 32 0.61 16.42 10.39
N ARG A 33 1.26 16.13 11.53
CA ARG A 33 1.65 17.14 12.51
C ARG A 33 3.11 17.56 12.36
N SER A 34 3.81 16.98 11.39
CA SER A 34 5.23 17.22 11.16
C SER A 34 5.48 18.55 10.45
N SER A 35 6.71 19.04 10.52
CA SER A 35 7.16 20.21 9.73
C SER A 35 7.46 19.88 8.26
N LYS A 36 7.16 18.66 7.80
CA LYS A 36 7.41 18.20 6.42
C LYS A 36 6.10 18.09 5.63
N THR A 37 6.19 18.33 4.33
CA THR A 37 5.05 18.23 3.39
C THR A 37 5.02 16.86 2.72
N VAL A 38 3.84 16.24 2.66
CA VAL A 38 3.60 15.03 1.86
C VAL A 38 3.49 15.43 0.40
N LYS A 39 4.43 14.97 -0.43
CA LYS A 39 4.50 15.34 -1.85
C LYS A 39 3.64 14.47 -2.76
N LYS A 40 3.48 13.20 -2.40
CA LYS A 40 2.88 12.18 -3.25
C LYS A 40 2.33 11.05 -2.41
N ILE A 41 1.17 10.55 -2.80
CA ILE A 41 0.57 9.33 -2.24
C ILE A 41 0.51 8.31 -3.38
N ARG A 42 1.02 7.11 -3.12
CA ARG A 42 1.01 6.00 -4.08
C ARG A 42 0.35 4.79 -3.44
N VAL A 43 -0.65 4.24 -4.13
CA VAL A 43 -1.35 3.01 -3.75
C VAL A 43 -0.98 1.94 -4.76
N GLN A 44 -0.60 0.76 -4.30
CA GLN A 44 -0.21 -0.37 -5.16
C GLN A 44 -0.85 -1.66 -4.67
N VAL A 45 -1.27 -2.50 -5.62
CA VAL A 45 -1.61 -3.90 -5.37
C VAL A 45 -0.41 -4.74 -5.82
N ARG A 46 0.10 -5.60 -4.93
CA ARG A 46 1.23 -6.47 -5.21
C ARG A 46 0.84 -7.93 -5.07
N GLN A 47 1.18 -8.71 -6.10
CA GLN A 47 1.05 -10.15 -6.07
C GLN A 47 2.37 -10.75 -5.58
N PHE A 48 2.26 -11.69 -4.64
CA PHE A 48 3.36 -12.50 -4.13
C PHE A 48 3.10 -13.94 -4.55
N ALA A 49 4.08 -14.55 -5.21
CA ALA A 49 4.01 -15.95 -5.62
C ALA A 49 5.24 -16.69 -5.09
N SER A 50 5.01 -17.70 -4.24
CA SER A 50 6.06 -18.55 -3.68
C SER A 50 6.02 -19.93 -4.35
N ILE A 51 7.15 -20.36 -4.92
CA ILE A 51 7.28 -21.64 -5.63
C ILE A 51 8.17 -22.56 -4.78
N CYS A 52 7.65 -23.74 -4.42
CA CYS A 52 8.28 -24.67 -3.47
C CYS A 52 8.58 -26.07 -4.05
N LEU A 53 8.56 -26.24 -5.37
CA LEU A 53 8.67 -27.57 -6.01
C LEU A 53 10.09 -28.18 -6.00
N PHE A 54 11.15 -27.35 -6.00
CA PHE A 54 12.56 -27.82 -6.00
C PHE A 54 13.50 -26.94 -5.15
N ALA A 55 13.37 -25.63 -5.28
CA ALA A 55 14.03 -24.64 -4.44
C ALA A 55 13.02 -23.55 -4.10
N GLN A 56 13.04 -23.05 -2.86
CA GLN A 56 12.15 -21.98 -2.44
C GLN A 56 12.52 -20.70 -3.19
N SER A 57 11.60 -20.21 -4.01
CA SER A 57 11.73 -18.93 -4.72
C SER A 57 10.48 -18.08 -4.51
N GLU A 58 10.67 -16.76 -4.46
CA GLU A 58 9.59 -15.80 -4.26
C GLU A 58 9.62 -14.75 -5.38
N TYR A 59 8.46 -14.52 -5.99
CA TYR A 59 8.26 -13.51 -7.02
C TYR A 59 7.29 -12.44 -6.53
N LYS A 60 7.59 -11.19 -6.86
CA LYS A 60 6.81 -10.01 -6.46
C LYS A 60 6.52 -9.19 -7.71
N CYS A 61 5.25 -8.91 -7.96
CA CYS A 61 4.82 -8.13 -9.12
C CYS A 61 3.77 -7.07 -8.70
N VAL A 62 3.88 -5.85 -9.22
CA VAL A 62 2.86 -4.82 -9.06
C VAL A 62 1.78 -5.05 -10.11
N VAL A 63 0.57 -5.36 -9.69
CA VAL A 63 -0.55 -5.69 -10.59
C VAL A 63 -1.51 -4.51 -10.81
N ALA A 64 -1.50 -3.52 -9.91
CA ALA A 64 -2.19 -2.25 -10.09
C ALA A 64 -1.47 -1.14 -9.32
N GLN A 65 -1.51 0.08 -9.83
CA GLN A 65 -0.94 1.26 -9.19
C GLN A 65 -1.79 2.49 -9.47
N VAL A 66 -1.97 3.32 -8.44
CA VAL A 66 -2.56 4.66 -8.54
C VAL A 66 -1.65 5.63 -7.81
N ASP A 67 -1.45 6.79 -8.42
CA ASP A 67 -0.66 7.89 -7.89
C ASP A 67 -1.57 9.12 -7.76
N SER A 68 -1.46 9.85 -6.65
CA SER A 68 -2.05 11.18 -6.44
C SER A 68 -1.04 12.30 -6.57
#